data_AF-A0A940I1R8-F1
#
_entry.id   AF-A0A940I1R8-F1
#
_cell.length_a   1.000
_cell.length_b   1.000
_cell.length_c   1.000
_cell.angle_alpha   90.00
_cell.angle_beta   90.00
_cell.angle_gamma   90.00
#
_symmetry.space_group_name_H-M   'P 1'
#
loop_
_entity.id
_entity.type
_entity.pdbx_description
1 polymer ?
#
loop_
_entity_poly.entity_id
_entity_poly.type
_entity_poly.pdbx_seq_one_letter_code
_entity_poly.pdbx_strand_id
1 'polypeptide(L)'
;MKKTILIVFISLIFVILITSCNTKIDKTNVANAKQIEYTVKRSDLIEVVSATGRIIPKNYMTVYPEVSGKITQTFVENGQYVKKGDPILKIDDTDYKIAYLNAK
;
A
#
# COMPACT_ATOMS: atom_id res chain seq x y z
N MET A 1 -6.61 -60.48 79.18
CA MET A 1 -5.33 -60.02 78.63
C MET A 1 -5.39 -59.67 77.13
N LYS A 2 -6.13 -60.41 76.27
CA LYS A 2 -6.25 -60.08 74.83
C LYS A 2 -6.97 -58.75 74.54
N LYS A 3 -8.02 -58.39 75.31
CA LYS A 3 -8.79 -57.15 75.12
C LYS A 3 -8.01 -55.88 75.50
N THR A 4 -7.18 -55.93 76.53
CA THR A 4 -6.33 -54.80 76.93
C THR A 4 -5.22 -54.55 75.90
N ILE A 5 -4.63 -55.62 75.33
CA ILE A 5 -3.66 -55.52 74.23
C ILE A 5 -4.30 -54.90 72.98
N LEU A 6 -5.55 -55.28 72.66
CA LEU A 6 -6.27 -54.75 71.50
C LEU A 6 -6.63 -53.27 71.64
N ILE A 7 -6.97 -52.81 72.86
CA ILE A 7 -7.25 -51.39 73.15
C ILE A 7 -5.97 -50.54 73.04
N VAL A 8 -4.83 -51.05 73.53
CA VAL A 8 -3.53 -50.35 73.42
C VAL A 8 -3.10 -50.23 71.96
N PHE A 9 -3.30 -51.27 71.15
CA PHE A 9 -2.99 -51.23 69.71
C PHE A 9 -3.86 -50.23 68.94
N ILE A 10 -5.16 -50.14 69.25
CA ILE A 10 -6.08 -49.17 68.65
C ILE A 10 -5.69 -47.73 69.04
N SER A 11 -5.34 -47.51 70.30
CA SER A 11 -4.85 -46.20 70.76
C SER A 11 -3.58 -45.77 70.03
N LEU A 12 -2.64 -46.70 69.80
CA LEU A 12 -1.38 -46.40 69.12
C LEU A 12 -1.59 -46.05 67.64
N ILE A 13 -2.48 -46.78 66.96
CA ILE A 13 -2.86 -46.51 65.55
C ILE A 13 -3.54 -45.14 65.41
N PHE A 14 -4.39 -44.77 66.37
CA PHE A 14 -5.08 -43.48 66.32
C PHE A 14 -4.11 -42.30 66.45
N VAL A 15 -3.06 -42.43 67.25
CA VAL A 15 -1.99 -41.42 67.39
C VAL A 15 -1.16 -41.29 66.11
N ILE A 16 -0.88 -42.39 65.40
CA ILE A 16 -0.14 -42.34 64.14
C ILE A 16 -0.96 -41.62 63.04
N LEU A 17 -2.27 -41.85 62.99
CA LEU A 17 -3.17 -41.20 62.01
C LEU A 17 -3.25 -39.67 62.16
N ILE A 18 -3.29 -39.15 63.40
CA ILE A 18 -3.35 -37.69 63.64
C ILE A 18 -2.03 -36.96 63.35
N THR A 19 -0.89 -37.66 63.30
CA THR A 19 0.43 -37.03 63.11
C THR A 19 0.82 -36.89 61.63
N SER A 20 0.10 -37.55 60.72
CA SER A 20 0.46 -37.70 59.29
C SER A 20 -0.07 -36.59 58.37
N CYS A 21 -0.58 -35.47 58.91
CA CYS A 21 -1.23 -34.42 58.11
C CYS A 21 -0.46 -33.09 58.09
N ASN A 22 0.86 -33.12 57.89
CA ASN A 22 1.69 -31.91 57.80
C ASN A 22 2.65 -31.91 56.59
N THR A 23 2.17 -32.31 55.42
CA THR A 23 2.91 -32.16 54.16
C THR A 23 2.61 -30.79 53.55
N LYS A 24 3.51 -29.81 53.75
CA LYS A 24 3.47 -28.52 53.07
C LYS A 24 3.94 -28.72 51.63
N ILE A 25 3.05 -28.48 50.65
CA ILE A 25 3.39 -28.49 49.23
C ILE A 25 4.04 -27.14 48.89
N ASP A 26 5.36 -27.15 48.71
CA ASP A 26 6.13 -25.99 48.28
C ASP A 26 5.79 -25.62 46.82
N LYS A 27 5.07 -24.52 46.65
CA LYS A 27 4.89 -23.86 45.35
C LYS A 27 6.12 -23.02 45.06
N THR A 28 7.17 -23.62 44.51
CA THR A 28 8.33 -22.89 43.98
C THR A 28 8.41 -22.94 42.46
N ASN A 29 8.62 -21.75 41.87
CA ASN A 29 9.14 -21.46 40.52
C ASN A 29 8.14 -21.14 39.39
N VAL A 30 7.48 -19.99 39.48
CA VAL A 30 7.20 -19.16 38.28
C VAL A 30 7.52 -17.71 38.61
N ALA A 31 8.81 -17.36 38.62
CA ALA A 31 9.24 -15.98 38.72
C ALA A 31 10.46 -15.76 37.82
N ASN A 32 10.20 -15.19 36.64
CA ASN A 32 11.06 -14.30 35.83
C ASN A 32 10.85 -14.50 34.31
N ALA A 33 9.60 -14.36 33.85
CA ALA A 33 9.40 -13.78 32.53
C ALA A 33 9.31 -12.27 32.75
N LYS A 34 10.35 -11.51 32.37
CA LYS A 34 10.34 -10.05 32.42
C LYS A 34 9.26 -9.56 31.44
N GLN A 35 8.07 -9.30 31.95
CA GLN A 35 6.96 -8.80 31.14
C GLN A 35 7.27 -7.36 30.74
N ILE A 36 7.47 -7.12 29.45
CA ILE A 36 7.68 -5.78 28.92
C ILE A 36 6.30 -5.21 28.60
N GLU A 37 5.88 -4.20 29.37
CA GLU A 37 4.63 -3.51 29.15
C GLU A 37 4.85 -2.29 28.24
N TYR A 38 4.02 -2.17 27.21
CA TYR A 38 4.02 -1.02 26.31
C TYR A 38 2.68 -0.30 26.40
N THR A 39 2.72 1.02 26.62
CA THR A 39 1.51 1.86 26.59
C THR A 39 1.14 2.18 25.15
N VAL A 40 0.05 1.59 24.66
CA VAL A 40 -0.49 1.88 23.33
C VAL A 40 -1.36 3.14 23.35
N LYS A 41 -1.26 3.96 22.30
CA LYS A 41 -2.11 5.14 22.08
C LYS A 41 -2.83 5.01 20.76
N ARG A 42 -4.10 5.45 20.71
CA ARG A 42 -4.79 5.62 19.43
C ARG A 42 -4.14 6.76 18.66
N SER A 43 -3.84 6.48 17.39
CA SER A 43 -3.40 7.45 16.41
C SER A 43 -4.08 7.12 15.10
N ASP A 44 -4.23 8.13 14.26
CA ASP A 44 -4.68 7.92 12.89
C ASP A 44 -3.57 7.20 12.12
N LEU A 45 -3.94 6.14 11.42
CA LEU A 45 -3.04 5.39 10.54
C LEU A 45 -3.33 5.83 9.11
N ILE A 46 -2.33 6.42 8.44
CA ILE A 46 -2.46 6.86 7.05
C ILE A 46 -1.77 5.81 6.19
N GLU A 47 -2.55 5.09 5.37
CA GLU A 47 -2.05 4.15 4.38
C GLU A 47 -1.88 4.90 3.04
N VAL A 48 -0.63 5.13 2.64
CA VAL A 48 -0.31 5.82 1.38
C VAL A 48 0.07 4.78 0.34
N VAL A 49 -0.74 4.65 -0.70
CA VAL A 49 -0.43 3.84 -1.88
C VAL A 49 0.20 4.73 -2.94
N SER A 50 1.46 4.46 -3.30
CA SER A 50 2.16 5.18 -4.37
C SER A 50 2.02 4.43 -5.70
N ALA A 51 1.65 5.16 -6.76
CA ALA A 51 1.65 4.64 -8.13
C ALA A 51 2.42 5.58 -9.05
N THR A 52 3.13 5.00 -10.02
CA THR A 52 3.86 5.74 -11.06
C THR A 52 3.07 5.71 -12.37
N GLY A 53 3.09 6.83 -13.10
CA GLY A 53 2.46 6.93 -14.41
C GLY A 53 3.24 7.87 -15.33
N ARG A 54 2.88 7.86 -16.61
CA ARG A 54 3.44 8.77 -17.62
C ARG A 54 2.40 9.82 -18.00
N ILE A 55 2.80 11.08 -18.01
CA ILE A 55 1.98 12.18 -18.52
C ILE A 55 2.09 12.18 -20.05
N ILE A 56 0.94 12.12 -20.72
CA ILE A 56 0.83 12.20 -22.18
C ILE A 56 -0.12 13.34 -22.57
N PRO A 57 0.09 14.00 -23.71
CA PRO A 57 -0.82 15.01 -24.20
C PRO A 57 -2.20 14.39 -24.50
N LYS A 58 -3.27 15.13 -24.16
CA LYS A 58 -4.64 14.69 -24.46
C LYS A 58 -4.87 14.54 -25.97
N ASN A 59 -4.31 15.45 -26.77
CA ASN A 59 -4.37 15.44 -28.22
C ASN A 59 -2.95 15.63 -28.77
N TYR A 60 -2.55 14.77 -29.69
CA TYR A 60 -1.28 14.86 -30.40
C TYR A 60 -1.51 14.49 -31.86
N MET A 61 -1.13 15.37 -32.78
CA MET A 61 -1.20 15.11 -34.20
C MET A 61 -0.04 15.78 -34.92
N THR A 62 0.46 15.11 -35.95
CA THR A 62 1.38 15.71 -36.91
C THR A 62 0.56 16.32 -38.03
N VAL A 63 0.80 17.58 -38.36
CA VAL A 63 0.11 18.29 -39.44
C VAL A 63 0.89 18.10 -40.74
N TYR A 64 0.19 17.65 -41.78
CA TYR A 64 0.74 17.48 -43.12
C TYR A 64 -0.01 18.39 -44.10
N PRO A 65 0.66 18.89 -45.15
CA PRO A 65 -0.03 19.62 -46.20
C PRO A 65 -0.94 18.67 -47.00
N GLU A 66 -2.12 19.14 -47.36
CA GLU A 66 -3.09 18.37 -48.17
C GLU A 66 -2.72 18.33 -49.66
N VAL A 67 -1.92 19.31 -50.11
CA VAL A 67 -1.48 19.44 -51.50
C VAL A 67 0.04 19.55 -51.57
N SER A 68 0.60 19.01 -52.66
CA SER A 68 2.01 19.15 -52.97
C SER A 68 2.30 20.55 -53.49
N GLY A 69 3.44 21.12 -53.09
CA GLY A 69 3.94 22.38 -53.62
C GLY A 69 5.14 22.89 -52.84
N LYS A 70 5.76 23.96 -53.35
CA LYS A 70 6.91 24.59 -52.68
C LYS A 70 6.43 25.52 -51.57
N ILE A 71 7.10 25.51 -50.42
CA ILE A 71 6.84 26.48 -49.34
C ILE A 71 7.34 27.86 -49.80
N THR A 72 6.45 28.86 -49.77
CA THR A 72 6.75 30.25 -50.14
C THR A 72 6.95 31.15 -48.93
N GLN A 73 6.28 30.85 -47.81
CA GLN A 73 6.37 31.64 -46.58
C GLN A 73 6.07 30.78 -45.34
N THR A 74 6.68 31.13 -44.21
CA THR A 74 6.40 30.59 -42.88
C THR A 74 5.90 31.71 -41.99
N PHE A 75 4.85 31.47 -41.20
CA PHE A 75 4.19 32.48 -40.37
C PHE A 75 4.40 32.28 -38.87
N VAL A 76 5.02 31.18 -38.47
CA VAL A 76 5.20 30.79 -37.07
C VAL A 76 6.63 30.36 -36.79
N GLU A 77 7.06 30.55 -35.55
CA GLU A 77 8.37 30.12 -35.07
C GLU A 77 8.29 28.78 -34.29
N ASN A 78 9.42 28.11 -34.17
CA ASN A 78 9.49 26.85 -33.42
C ASN A 78 9.13 27.08 -31.94
N GLY A 79 8.18 26.30 -31.42
CA GLY A 79 7.70 26.43 -30.05
C GLY A 79 6.64 27.52 -29.83
N GLN A 80 6.27 28.26 -30.88
CA GLN A 80 5.20 29.25 -30.81
C GLN A 80 3.84 28.58 -30.56
N TYR A 81 3.05 29.17 -29.67
CA TYR A 81 1.66 28.75 -29.46
C TYR A 81 0.76 29.27 -30.58
N VAL A 82 -0.05 28.39 -31.16
CA VAL A 82 -0.96 28.70 -32.27
C VAL A 82 -2.39 28.29 -31.92
N LYS A 83 -3.36 28.99 -32.49
CA LYS A 83 -4.80 28.70 -32.36
C LYS A 83 -5.32 28.04 -33.63
N LYS A 84 -6.52 27.44 -33.53
CA LYS A 84 -7.20 26.86 -34.68
C LYS A 84 -7.44 27.93 -35.74
N GLY A 85 -6.97 27.68 -36.96
CA GLY A 85 -7.11 28.58 -38.10
C GLY A 85 -5.91 29.51 -38.31
N ASP A 86 -4.95 29.54 -37.40
CA ASP A 86 -3.74 30.34 -37.60
C ASP A 86 -2.92 29.75 -38.76
N PRO A 87 -2.49 30.58 -39.73
CA PRO A 87 -1.66 30.12 -40.83
C PRO A 87 -0.28 29.72 -40.28
N ILE A 88 0.20 28.54 -40.69
CA ILE A 88 1.51 28.02 -40.29
C ILE A 88 2.54 28.26 -41.41
N LEU A 89 2.16 27.91 -42.63
CA LEU A 89 2.97 28.03 -43.84
C LEU A 89 2.09 28.36 -45.04
N LYS A 90 2.69 28.96 -46.07
CA LYS A 90 2.08 29.17 -47.39
C LYS A 90 2.76 28.29 -48.41
N ILE A 91 1.96 27.56 -49.18
CA ILE A 91 2.41 26.74 -50.31
C ILE A 91 2.14 27.54 -51.59
N ASP A 92 3.03 27.44 -52.57
CA ASP A 92 2.79 27.95 -53.92
C ASP A 92 1.56 27.26 -54.51
N ASP A 93 0.51 28.04 -54.77
CA ASP A 93 -0.79 27.58 -55.23
C ASP A 93 -0.99 27.75 -56.74
N THR A 94 0.06 28.08 -57.50
CA THR A 94 -0.04 28.38 -58.94
C THR A 94 -0.67 27.21 -59.72
N ASP A 95 -0.11 26.00 -59.60
CA ASP A 95 -0.61 24.81 -60.31
C ASP A 95 -2.04 24.45 -59.85
N TYR A 96 -2.29 24.57 -58.55
CA TYR A 96 -3.61 24.30 -57.96
C TYR A 96 -4.67 25.26 -58.51
N LYS A 97 -4.31 26.55 -58.64
CA LYS A 97 -5.19 27.60 -59.18
C LYS A 97 -5.48 27.41 -60.66
N ILE A 98 -4.48 27.01 -61.45
CA ILE A 98 -4.67 26.68 -62.87
C ILE A 98 -5.64 25.49 -63.01
N ALA A 99 -5.41 24.42 -62.25
CA ALA A 99 -6.28 23.24 -62.27
C ALA A 99 -7.72 23.59 -61.89
N TYR A 100 -7.92 24.44 -60.88
CA TYR A 100 -9.24 24.91 -60.47
C TYR A 100 -9.95 25.71 -61.57
N LEU A 101 -9.24 26.62 -62.24
CA LEU A 101 -9.83 27.45 -63.31
C LEU A 101 -10.26 26.63 -64.53
N ASN A 102 -9.54 25.56 -64.87
CA ASN A 102 -9.88 24.67 -65.98
C ASN A 102 -11.08 23.76 -65.68
N ALA A 103 -11.38 23.52 -64.40
CA ALA A 103 -12.49 22.69 -63.97
C ALA A 103 -13.82 23.45 -63.84
N LYS A 104 -13.79 24.78 -63.99
CA LYS A 104 -14.95 25.67 -63.90
C LYS A 104 -15.46 26.04 -65.28
#